data_AF-A0A2E4DDQ3-F1
#
_entry.id   AF-A0A2E4DDQ3-F1
#
_cell.length_a   1.000
_cell.length_b   1.000
_cell.length_c   1.000
_cell.angle_alpha   90.00
_cell.angle_beta   90.00
_cell.angle_gamma   90.00
#
_symmetry.space_group_name_H-M   'P 1'
#
loop_
_entity.id
_entity.type
_entity.pdbx_description
1 polymer ?
#
loop_
_entity_poly.entity_id
_entity_poly.type
_entity_poly.pdbx_seq_one_letter_code
_entity_poly.pdbx_strand_id
1 'polypeptide(L)'
;MNKYLLLLMTFSFSLTSIQAKVINVTAIGKSAKGQFVAIEEFGYQVGNTRPYSKIRLVNMWKDKYVSGPIHILGTEDDISLEKIRKKAFDQALIKFKKYGLNF
;
A
#
# COMPACT_ATOMS: atom_id res chain seq x y z
N MET A 1 24.62 -28.47 45.87
CA MET A 1 23.70 -28.35 44.73
C MET A 1 23.29 -26.88 44.59
N ASN A 2 23.96 -26.14 43.72
CA ASN A 2 23.92 -24.66 43.66
C ASN A 2 22.63 -24.16 43.01
N LYS A 3 21.70 -23.67 43.85
CA LYS A 3 20.35 -23.19 43.49
C LYS A 3 20.36 -21.96 42.56
N TYR A 4 21.53 -21.37 42.32
CA TYR A 4 21.72 -20.18 41.49
C TYR A 4 22.04 -20.49 40.03
N LEU A 5 22.36 -21.75 39.68
CA LEU A 5 22.71 -22.11 38.31
C LEU A 5 21.48 -22.18 37.38
N LEU A 6 20.27 -22.32 37.95
CA LEU A 6 19.01 -22.38 37.20
C LEU A 6 18.41 -20.99 36.90
N LEU A 7 18.92 -19.91 37.51
CA LEU A 7 18.39 -18.55 37.30
C LEU A 7 19.03 -17.84 36.09
N LEU A 8 20.07 -18.40 35.48
CA LEU A 8 20.79 -17.79 34.35
C LEU A 8 20.29 -18.24 32.96
N MET A 9 19.29 -19.13 32.88
CA MET A 9 18.95 -19.83 31.63
C MET A 9 17.59 -19.45 31.01
N THR A 10 16.98 -18.34 31.40
CA THR A 10 15.65 -17.93 30.90
C THR A 10 15.58 -16.50 30.36
N PHE A 11 16.69 -15.95 29.88
CA PHE A 11 16.67 -14.70 29.10
C PHE A 11 16.85 -14.99 27.61
N SER A 12 16.04 -15.92 27.09
CA SER A 12 15.85 -16.06 25.65
C SER A 12 15.05 -14.85 25.18
N PHE A 13 15.76 -13.77 24.85
CA PHE A 13 15.20 -12.59 24.23
C PHE A 13 14.65 -13.03 22.87
N SER A 14 13.35 -13.30 22.80
CA SER A 14 12.66 -13.58 21.55
C SER A 14 12.71 -12.32 20.69
N LEU A 15 13.76 -12.21 19.87
CA LEU A 15 13.82 -11.26 18.77
C LEU A 15 12.75 -11.67 17.76
N THR A 16 11.52 -11.20 17.96
CA THR A 16 10.51 -11.24 16.92
C THR A 16 11.03 -10.36 15.78
N SER A 17 11.38 -10.96 14.65
CA SER A 17 11.69 -10.22 13.44
C SER A 17 10.44 -9.45 13.01
N ILE A 18 10.40 -8.15 13.34
CA ILE A 18 9.41 -7.25 12.75
C ILE A 18 9.84 -7.10 11.29
N GLN A 19 9.28 -7.94 10.42
CA GLN A 19 9.47 -7.75 8.99
C GLN A 19 8.76 -6.45 8.59
N ALA A 20 9.55 -5.37 8.48
CA ALA A 20 9.03 -4.07 8.09
C ALA A 20 8.38 -4.18 6.71
N LYS A 21 7.06 -3.95 6.65
CA LYS A 21 6.30 -3.92 5.40
C LYS A 21 6.66 -2.63 4.66
N VAL A 22 7.55 -2.72 3.68
CA VAL A 22 7.81 -1.60 2.76
C VAL A 22 6.63 -1.46 1.81
N ILE A 23 5.87 -0.39 1.94
CA ILE A 23 4.78 -0.02 1.02
C ILE A 23 5.29 1.13 0.18
N ASN A 24 5.26 0.98 -1.15
CA ASN A 24 5.56 2.09 -2.04
C ASN A 24 4.31 2.95 -2.19
N VAL A 25 4.49 4.26 -2.07
CA VAL A 25 3.42 5.25 -2.19
C VAL A 25 3.85 6.33 -3.17
N THR A 26 3.01 6.67 -4.13
CA THR A 26 3.28 7.75 -5.08
C THR A 26 2.03 8.57 -5.38
N ALA A 27 2.19 9.86 -5.62
CA ALA A 27 1.12 10.68 -6.17
C ALA A 27 1.08 10.46 -7.69
N ILE A 28 -0.07 10.04 -8.20
CA ILE A 28 -0.24 9.72 -9.64
C ILE A 28 -1.03 10.78 -10.40
N GLY A 29 -1.56 11.79 -9.71
CA GLY A 29 -2.23 12.89 -10.37
C GLY A 29 -2.82 13.91 -9.41
N LYS A 30 -3.01 15.13 -9.89
CA LYS A 30 -3.59 16.23 -9.12
C LYS A 30 -4.51 17.11 -9.96
N SER A 31 -5.53 17.66 -9.32
CA SER A 31 -6.36 18.71 -9.93
C SER A 31 -5.57 20.02 -10.08
N ALA A 32 -5.99 20.89 -10.99
CA ALA A 32 -5.30 22.16 -11.30
C ALA A 32 -4.99 23.02 -10.06
N LYS A 33 -5.92 23.08 -9.09
CA LYS A 33 -5.75 23.85 -7.84
C LYS A 33 -5.24 23.02 -6.66
N GLY A 34 -4.84 21.76 -6.89
CA GLY A 34 -4.40 20.84 -5.84
C GLY A 34 -5.51 20.42 -4.86
N GLN A 35 -6.78 20.75 -5.13
CA GLN A 35 -7.90 20.36 -4.27
C GLN A 35 -8.03 18.83 -4.16
N PHE A 36 -7.85 18.12 -5.28
CA PHE A 36 -7.87 16.68 -5.34
C PHE A 36 -6.51 16.12 -5.73
N VAL A 37 -6.06 15.07 -5.04
CA VAL A 37 -4.82 14.33 -5.30
C VAL A 37 -5.11 12.83 -5.31
N ALA A 38 -4.71 12.16 -6.39
CA ALA A 38 -4.74 10.70 -6.48
C ALA A 38 -3.40 10.13 -6.01
N ILE A 39 -3.47 9.18 -5.09
CA ILE A 39 -2.31 8.52 -4.48
C ILE A 39 -2.44 7.02 -4.73
N GLU A 40 -1.36 6.42 -5.22
CA GLU A 40 -1.23 4.98 -5.40
C GLU A 40 -0.34 4.39 -4.30
N GLU A 41 -0.85 3.37 -3.62
CA GLU A 41 -0.08 2.44 -2.79
C GLU A 41 0.08 1.13 -3.56
N PHE A 42 1.30 0.64 -3.73
CA PHE A 42 1.57 -0.56 -4.52
C PHE A 42 2.74 -1.38 -3.98
N GLY A 43 2.79 -2.65 -4.36
CA GLY A 43 3.85 -3.57 -3.98
C GLY A 43 3.40 -5.01 -4.02
N TYR A 44 4.02 -5.84 -3.18
CA TYR A 44 3.67 -7.25 -3.05
C TYR A 44 3.07 -7.52 -1.67
N GLN A 45 2.03 -8.33 -1.62
CA GLN A 45 1.41 -8.72 -0.36
C GLN A 45 2.36 -9.62 0.43
N VAL A 46 2.51 -9.33 1.72
CA VAL A 46 3.35 -10.10 2.64
C VAL A 46 2.81 -11.54 2.73
N GLY A 47 3.70 -12.53 2.55
CA GLY A 47 3.40 -13.96 2.68
C GLY A 47 3.15 -14.71 1.37
N ASN A 48 2.65 -14.04 0.32
CA ASN A 48 2.12 -14.76 -0.86
C ASN A 48 2.61 -14.19 -2.21
N THR A 49 3.54 -13.22 -2.19
CA THR A 49 4.14 -12.56 -3.38
C THR A 49 3.15 -12.01 -4.41
N ARG A 50 1.86 -11.85 -4.06
CA ARG A 50 0.84 -11.33 -4.99
C ARG A 50 1.02 -9.83 -5.16
N PRO A 51 1.19 -9.32 -6.39
CA PRO A 51 1.26 -7.88 -6.62
C PRO A 51 -0.08 -7.22 -6.35
N TYR A 52 -0.06 -6.00 -5.84
CA TYR A 52 -1.25 -5.20 -5.63
C TYR A 52 -1.00 -3.74 -6.01
N SER A 53 -2.08 -3.05 -6.39
CA SER A 53 -2.13 -1.61 -6.53
C SER A 53 -3.44 -1.08 -5.97
N LYS A 54 -3.35 -0.05 -5.14
CA LYS A 54 -4.48 0.59 -4.48
C LYS A 54 -4.41 2.09 -4.69
N ILE A 55 -5.36 2.63 -5.43
CA ILE A 55 -5.44 4.06 -5.71
C ILE A 55 -6.58 4.68 -4.90
N ARG A 56 -6.26 5.77 -4.19
CA ARG A 56 -7.21 6.58 -3.44
C ARG A 56 -7.20 8.02 -3.96
N LEU A 57 -8.35 8.70 -3.83
CA LEU A 57 -8.49 10.11 -4.14
C LEU A 57 -8.79 10.89 -2.86
N VAL A 58 -7.91 11.84 -2.54
CA VAL A 58 -8.01 12.72 -1.37
C VAL A 58 -8.46 14.10 -1.82
N ASN A 59 -9.43 14.69 -1.13
CA ASN A 59 -9.67 16.12 -1.17
C ASN A 59 -8.81 16.80 -0.10
N MET A 60 -7.74 17.44 -0.53
CA MET A 60 -6.74 18.08 0.32
C MET A 60 -7.31 19.25 1.13
N TRP A 61 -8.36 19.91 0.64
CA TRP A 61 -8.96 21.04 1.35
C TRP A 61 -9.90 20.61 2.48
N LYS A 62 -10.43 19.38 2.39
CA LYS A 62 -11.33 18.79 3.38
C LYS A 62 -10.67 17.70 4.21
N ASP A 63 -9.42 17.36 3.90
CA ASP A 63 -8.67 16.24 4.45
C ASP A 63 -9.47 14.92 4.46
N LYS A 64 -10.14 14.61 3.34
CA LYS A 64 -11.06 13.47 3.25
C LYS A 64 -10.91 12.71 1.94
N TYR A 65 -11.04 11.39 2.01
CA TYR A 65 -11.23 10.56 0.83
C TYR A 65 -12.62 10.79 0.23
N VAL A 66 -12.69 11.01 -1.08
CA VAL A 66 -13.94 11.41 -1.77
C VAL A 66 -14.57 10.31 -2.60
N SER A 67 -13.98 9.12 -2.62
CA SER A 67 -14.53 7.94 -3.29
C SER A 67 -13.94 6.66 -2.71
N GLY A 68 -14.64 5.54 -2.86
CA GLY A 68 -14.05 4.23 -2.57
C GLY A 68 -12.75 4.01 -3.36
N PRO A 69 -11.78 3.26 -2.79
CA PRO A 69 -10.51 2.99 -3.46
C PRO A 69 -10.73 2.20 -4.76
N ILE A 70 -9.79 2.32 -5.68
CA ILE A 70 -9.56 1.30 -6.70
C ILE A 70 -8.54 0.35 -6.08
N HIS A 71 -8.86 -0.93 -5.98
CA HIS A 71 -7.96 -1.92 -5.40
C HIS A 71 -7.91 -3.13 -6.31
N ILE A 72 -6.75 -3.36 -6.90
CA ILE A 72 -6.47 -4.50 -7.75
C ILE A 72 -5.45 -5.37 -7.03
N LEU A 73 -5.82 -6.63 -6.85
CA LEU A 73 -4.94 -7.68 -6.37
C LEU A 73 -4.69 -8.64 -7.53
N GLY A 74 -3.42 -8.96 -7.78
CA GLY A 74 -3.05 -10.01 -8.73
C GLY A 74 -3.48 -11.39 -8.23
N THR A 75 -3.66 -12.32 -9.16
CA THR A 75 -3.82 -13.74 -8.84
C THR A 75 -2.48 -14.36 -8.41
N GLU A 76 -2.47 -15.64 -8.04
CA GLU A 76 -1.22 -16.38 -7.76
C GLU A 76 -0.29 -16.44 -8.98
N ASP A 77 -0.86 -16.39 -10.19
CA ASP A 77 -0.12 -16.43 -11.46
C ASP A 77 0.28 -15.05 -11.98
N ASP A 78 -0.31 -13.97 -11.45
CA ASP A 78 0.04 -12.61 -11.85
C ASP A 78 1.36 -12.20 -11.18
N ILE A 79 2.47 -12.39 -11.88
CA ILE A 79 3.81 -12.04 -11.37
C ILE A 79 4.13 -10.54 -11.58
N SER A 80 3.51 -9.91 -12.58
CA SER A 80 3.86 -8.54 -12.99
C SER A 80 3.15 -7.47 -12.18
N LEU A 81 3.89 -6.83 -11.26
CA LEU A 81 3.44 -5.62 -10.55
C LEU A 81 3.06 -4.50 -11.52
N GLU A 82 3.82 -4.31 -12.60
CA GLU A 82 3.55 -3.27 -13.59
C GLU A 82 2.16 -3.42 -14.23
N LYS A 83 1.77 -4.65 -14.61
CA LYS A 83 0.44 -4.94 -15.16
C LYS A 83 -0.67 -4.59 -14.17
N ILE A 84 -0.49 -4.92 -12.89
CA ILE A 84 -1.46 -4.60 -11.84
C ILE A 84 -1.59 -3.08 -11.64
N ARG A 85 -0.46 -2.37 -11.60
CA ARG A 85 -0.43 -0.91 -11.51
C ARG A 85 -1.10 -0.25 -12.70
N LYS A 86 -0.78 -0.69 -13.92
CA LYS A 86 -1.43 -0.20 -15.14
C LYS A 86 -2.95 -0.40 -15.12
N LYS A 87 -3.42 -1.60 -14.73
CA LYS A 87 -4.85 -1.89 -14.63
C LYS A 87 -5.55 -0.98 -13.61
N ALA A 88 -4.93 -0.74 -12.45
CA ALA A 88 -5.45 0.18 -11.47
C ALA A 88 -5.49 1.62 -12.01
N PHE A 89 -4.42 2.05 -12.68
CA PHE A 89 -4.30 3.39 -13.29
C PHE A 89 -5.38 3.62 -14.36
N ASP A 90 -5.59 2.66 -15.27
CA ASP A 90 -6.61 2.74 -16.32
C ASP A 90 -8.03 2.89 -15.71
N GLN A 91 -8.32 2.19 -14.61
CA GLN A 91 -9.57 2.38 -13.86
C GLN A 91 -9.65 3.74 -13.18
N ALA A 92 -8.52 4.28 -12.71
CA ALA A 92 -8.45 5.59 -12.06
C ALA A 92 -8.73 6.73 -13.04
N LEU A 93 -8.20 6.65 -14.27
CA LEU A 93 -8.50 7.60 -15.34
C LEU A 93 -10.00 7.73 -15.57
N ILE A 94 -10.73 6.60 -15.59
CA ILE A 94 -12.18 6.58 -15.79
C ILE A 94 -12.91 7.10 -14.56
N LYS A 95 -12.61 6.53 -13.38
CA LYS A 95 -13.35 6.82 -12.14
C LYS A 95 -13.16 8.26 -11.67
N PHE A 96 -11.97 8.83 -11.87
CA PHE A 96 -11.63 10.15 -11.33
C PHE A 96 -11.68 11.27 -12.36
N LYS A 97 -12.09 10.99 -13.61
CA LYS A 97 -12.25 11.99 -14.67
C LYS A 97 -13.00 13.24 -14.23
N LYS A 98 -14.08 13.07 -13.46
CA LYS A 98 -14.93 14.17 -12.97
C LYS A 98 -14.25 15.14 -12.00
N TYR A 99 -13.10 14.78 -11.43
CA TYR A 99 -12.35 15.61 -10.49
C TYR A 99 -11.25 16.44 -11.16
N GLY A 100 -11.13 16.37 -12.49
CA GLY A 100 -10.19 17.19 -13.26
C GLY A 100 -8.73 16.94 -12.91
N LEU A 101 -8.37 15.68 -12.69
CA LEU A 101 -6.99 15.28 -12.38
C LEU A 101 -6.13 15.29 -13.65
N ASN A 102 -4.93 15.85 -13.52
CA ASN A 102 -3.83 15.66 -14.45
C ASN A 102 -2.95 14.54 -13.88
N PHE A 103 -2.89 13.41 -14.60
CA PHE A 103 -2.07 12.26 -14.25
C PHE A 103 -0.67 12.37 -14.86
#